data_AF-A0A818EQZ7-F1
#
_entry.id   AF-A0A818EQZ7-F1
#
_cell.length_a   1.000
_cell.length_b   1.000
_cell.length_c   1.000
_cell.angle_alpha   90.00
_cell.angle_beta   90.00
_cell.angle_gamma   90.00
#
_symmetry.space_group_name_H-M   'P 1'
#
loop_
_entity.id
_entity.type
_entity.pdbx_description
1 polymer ?
#
loop_
_entity_poly.entity_id
_entity_poly.type
_entity_poly.pdbx_seq_one_letter_code
_entity_poly.pdbx_strand_id
1 'polypeptide(L)'
;HKDAKIGKILIQTNQSTGEPELHFLRLPRDIADAYVLILDATIATGAAALMAIRVLLDHNVPEDKIALLSLLVSKQGVQTVAYAFPTVKIVTTACDTQLDQNTGFICPGLGNFGDRYFGTDLIGYTSDTDDIITTIHGNNSFQPCTPDSPLSGRGILLNNYD
;
A
#
# COMPACT_ATOMS: atom_id res chain seq x y z
N HIS A 1 -26.52 -0.43 7.69
CA HIS A 1 -25.13 0.00 7.97
C HIS A 1 -24.43 0.25 6.64
N LYS A 2 -23.87 1.45 6.46
CA LYS A 2 -23.20 1.90 5.22
C LYS A 2 -21.68 1.76 5.29
N ASP A 3 -21.17 1.11 6.33
CA ASP A 3 -19.74 1.08 6.63
C ASP A 3 -19.11 -0.19 6.07
N ALA A 4 -18.04 -0.04 5.28
CA ALA A 4 -17.16 -1.14 4.93
C ALA A 4 -16.50 -1.69 6.19
N LYS A 5 -16.37 -3.01 6.31
CA LYS A 5 -15.64 -3.59 7.46
C LYS A 5 -14.14 -3.41 7.20
N ILE A 6 -13.37 -3.13 8.25
CA ILE A 6 -11.93 -2.91 8.12
C ILE A 6 -11.21 -4.08 8.78
N GLY A 7 -10.34 -4.73 8.01
CA GLY A 7 -9.30 -5.60 8.55
C GLY A 7 -7.95 -4.87 8.55
N LYS A 8 -6.98 -5.44 9.26
CA LYS A 8 -5.62 -4.91 9.33
C LYS A 8 -4.64 -6.06 9.18
N ILE A 9 -3.67 -5.87 8.31
CA ILE A 9 -2.54 -6.78 8.11
C ILE A 9 -1.28 -5.91 8.29
N LEU A 10 -0.39 -6.32 9.17
CA LEU A 10 0.95 -5.71 9.27
C LEU A 10 1.93 -6.73 8.75
N ILE A 11 2.52 -6.42 7.60
CA ILE A 11 3.65 -7.15 7.04
C ILE A 11 4.86 -6.24 7.18
N GLN A 12 6.02 -6.81 7.50
CA GLN A 12 7.28 -6.08 7.48
C GLN A 12 8.35 -7.00 6.89
N THR A 13 9.26 -6.42 6.11
CA THR A 13 10.38 -7.19 5.58
C THR A 13 11.43 -7.37 6.66
N ASN A 14 11.79 -8.62 6.94
CA ASN A 14 12.87 -8.93 7.86
C ASN A 14 14.20 -8.49 7.24
N GLN A 15 14.91 -7.59 7.92
CA GLN A 15 16.16 -7.00 7.42
C GLN A 15 17.31 -8.00 7.29
N SER A 16 17.28 -9.11 8.03
CA SER A 16 18.32 -10.14 7.98
C SER A 16 18.12 -11.12 6.83
N THR A 17 16.87 -11.44 6.50
CA THR A 17 16.53 -12.45 5.48
C THR A 17 16.06 -11.84 4.16
N GLY A 18 15.55 -10.61 4.19
CA GLY A 18 14.89 -9.97 3.05
C GLY A 18 13.49 -10.51 2.77
N GLU A 19 12.94 -11.37 3.64
CA GLU A 19 11.64 -12.01 3.46
C GLU A 19 10.52 -11.23 4.18
N PRO A 20 9.31 -11.18 3.59
CA PRO A 20 8.16 -10.55 4.25
C PRO A 20 7.63 -11.43 5.40
N GLU A 21 7.45 -10.83 6.57
CA GLU A 21 6.90 -11.49 7.77
C GLU A 21 5.56 -10.87 8.19
N LEU A 22 4.60 -11.73 8.58
CA LEU A 22 3.31 -11.28 9.10
C LEU A 22 3.41 -11.00 10.61
N HIS A 23 3.34 -9.74 11.00
CA HIS A 23 3.45 -9.31 12.40
C HIS A 23 2.10 -9.10 13.09
N PHE A 24 1.07 -8.70 12.35
CA PHE A 24 -0.26 -8.49 12.91
C PHE A 24 -1.35 -8.86 11.93
N LEU A 25 -2.39 -9.52 12.43
CA LEU A 25 -3.54 -9.90 11.64
C LEU A 25 -4.83 -9.71 12.44
N ARG A 26 -5.75 -8.92 11.87
CA ARG A 26 -7.12 -8.82 12.36
C ARG A 26 -8.08 -8.70 11.19
N LEU A 27 -8.79 -9.78 10.90
CA LEU A 27 -9.76 -9.85 9.81
C LEU A 27 -11.20 -9.88 10.36
N PRO A 28 -12.18 -9.33 9.62
CA PRO A 28 -13.59 -9.56 9.93
C PRO A 28 -13.94 -11.05 9.87
N ARG A 29 -14.86 -11.50 10.74
CA ARG A 29 -15.22 -12.92 10.88
C ARG A 29 -15.82 -13.53 9.60
N ASP A 30 -16.45 -12.71 8.78
CA ASP A 30 -17.15 -13.09 7.54
C ASP A 30 -16.35 -12.71 6.28
N ILE A 31 -15.02 -12.66 6.36
CA ILE A 31 -14.16 -12.23 5.25
C ILE A 31 -14.25 -13.16 4.03
N ALA A 32 -14.47 -14.46 4.23
CA ALA A 32 -14.54 -15.47 3.15
C ALA A 32 -15.65 -15.16 2.11
N ASP A 33 -16.74 -14.50 2.54
CA ASP A 33 -17.87 -14.17 1.66
C ASP A 33 -17.73 -12.79 1.00
N ALA A 34 -16.75 -11.98 1.42
CA ALA A 34 -16.63 -10.58 1.05
C ALA A 34 -15.82 -10.35 -0.23
N TYR A 35 -16.01 -9.17 -0.83
CA TYR A 35 -15.03 -8.60 -1.75
C TYR A 35 -13.99 -7.83 -0.94
N VAL A 36 -12.71 -8.12 -1.18
CA VAL A 36 -11.61 -7.55 -0.39
C VAL A 36 -10.82 -6.57 -1.24
N LEU A 37 -10.69 -5.36 -0.71
CA LEU A 37 -9.82 -4.33 -1.24
C LEU A 37 -8.59 -4.24 -0.33
N ILE A 38 -7.46 -4.73 -0.83
CA ILE A 38 -6.17 -4.50 -0.20
C ILE A 38 -5.71 -3.10 -0.61
N LEU A 39 -5.53 -2.21 0.36
CA LEU A 39 -4.93 -0.91 0.17
C LEU A 39 -3.45 -0.94 0.53
N ASP A 40 -2.64 -0.50 -0.42
CA ASP A 40 -1.22 -0.30 -0.22
C ASP A 40 -0.77 0.93 -1.00
N ALA A 41 -0.14 1.90 -0.35
CA ALA A 41 0.22 3.14 -1.03
C ALA A 41 1.20 2.91 -2.17
N THR A 42 2.15 1.98 -1.99
CA THR A 42 3.21 1.69 -2.95
C THR A 42 3.45 0.19 -3.09
N ILE A 43 3.43 -0.34 -4.31
CA ILE A 43 3.81 -1.74 -4.56
C ILE A 43 5.13 -1.76 -5.33
N ALA A 44 6.23 -1.94 -4.59
CA ALA A 44 7.58 -1.93 -5.15
C ALA A 44 7.96 -3.29 -5.76
N THR A 45 8.39 -4.26 -4.95
CA THR A 45 8.75 -5.60 -5.43
C THR A 45 7.52 -6.51 -5.58
N GLY A 46 6.45 -6.20 -4.83
CA GLY A 46 5.25 -7.02 -4.71
C GLY A 46 5.29 -8.03 -3.56
N ALA A 47 6.39 -8.12 -2.80
CA ALA A 47 6.56 -9.15 -1.77
C ALA A 47 5.49 -9.08 -0.66
N ALA A 48 5.25 -7.89 -0.09
CA ALA A 48 4.19 -7.72 0.90
C ALA A 48 2.79 -7.97 0.32
N ALA A 49 2.53 -7.52 -0.91
CA ALA A 49 1.25 -7.79 -1.59
C ALA A 49 1.01 -9.29 -1.78
N LEU A 50 2.03 -10.07 -2.17
CA LEU A 50 1.94 -11.52 -2.28
C LEU A 50 1.59 -12.18 -0.94
N MET A 51 2.28 -11.78 0.14
CA MET A 51 2.05 -12.27 1.50
C MET A 51 0.61 -11.96 1.95
N ALA A 52 0.13 -10.74 1.70
CA ALA A 52 -1.23 -10.34 2.06
C ALA A 52 -2.31 -11.13 1.31
N ILE A 53 -2.13 -11.33 -0.01
CA ILE A 53 -3.04 -12.17 -0.80
C ILE A 53 -3.03 -13.60 -0.27
N ARG A 54 -1.85 -14.16 0.04
CA ARG A 54 -1.73 -15.51 0.59
C ARG A 54 -2.50 -15.66 1.91
N VAL A 55 -2.36 -14.70 2.81
CA VAL A 55 -3.10 -14.67 4.08
C VAL A 55 -4.62 -14.66 3.83
N LEU A 56 -5.11 -13.91 2.84
CA LEU A 56 -6.53 -13.91 2.49
C LEU A 56 -7.01 -15.25 1.94
N LEU A 57 -6.23 -15.87 1.05
CA LEU A 57 -6.55 -17.20 0.51
C LEU A 57 -6.59 -18.25 1.64
N ASP A 58 -5.65 -18.20 2.58
CA ASP A 58 -5.63 -19.09 3.75
C ASP A 58 -6.85 -18.86 4.68
N HIS A 59 -7.53 -17.71 4.58
CA HIS A 59 -8.81 -17.40 5.23
C HIS A 59 -10.04 -17.65 4.34
N ASN A 60 -9.89 -18.43 3.26
CA ASN A 60 -10.94 -18.83 2.33
C ASN A 60 -11.56 -17.68 1.52
N VAL A 61 -10.85 -16.57 1.35
CA VAL A 61 -11.27 -15.53 0.39
C VAL A 61 -10.95 -16.04 -1.02
N PRO A 62 -11.92 -16.08 -1.95
CA PRO A 62 -11.65 -16.42 -3.35
C PRO A 62 -10.70 -15.40 -4.00
N GLU A 63 -9.74 -15.88 -4.80
CA GLU A 63 -8.73 -15.03 -5.45
C GLU A 63 -9.37 -13.94 -6.33
N ASP A 64 -10.44 -14.27 -7.06
CA ASP A 64 -11.18 -13.39 -7.96
C ASP A 64 -12.00 -12.29 -7.24
N LYS A 65 -12.13 -12.39 -5.92
CA LYS A 65 -12.74 -11.38 -5.05
C LYS A 65 -11.73 -10.42 -4.41
N ILE A 66 -10.44 -10.58 -4.69
CA ILE A 66 -9.38 -9.73 -4.16
C ILE A 66 -8.98 -8.69 -5.21
N ALA A 67 -8.91 -7.43 -4.79
CA ALA A 67 -8.33 -6.36 -5.59
C ALA A 67 -7.29 -5.58 -4.77
N LEU A 68 -6.14 -5.33 -5.37
CA LEU A 68 -5.13 -4.41 -4.87
C LEU A 68 -5.42 -3.01 -5.38
N LEU A 69 -5.49 -2.05 -4.47
CA LEU A 69 -5.60 -0.62 -4.75
C LEU A 69 -4.33 0.06 -4.27
N SER A 70 -3.65 0.75 -5.18
CA SER A 70 -2.40 1.44 -4.89
C SER A 70 -2.28 2.79 -5.56
N LEU A 71 -1.50 3.71 -4.97
CA LEU A 71 -1.20 4.98 -5.64
C LEU A 71 -0.14 4.77 -6.71
N LEU A 72 0.96 4.11 -6.36
CA LEU A 72 2.10 3.90 -7.25
C LEU A 72 2.55 2.45 -7.21
N VAL A 73 2.73 1.85 -8.37
CA VAL A 73 3.31 0.52 -8.50
C VAL A 73 4.56 0.56 -9.37
N SER A 74 5.47 -0.40 -9.17
CA SER A 74 6.54 -0.64 -10.12
C SER A 74 6.11 -1.67 -11.18
N LYS A 75 6.73 -1.62 -12.36
CA LYS A 75 6.54 -2.66 -13.39
C LYS A 75 6.86 -4.06 -12.85
N GLN A 76 7.91 -4.20 -12.05
CA GLN A 76 8.27 -5.47 -11.41
C GLN A 76 7.17 -5.94 -10.47
N GLY A 77 6.67 -5.06 -9.58
CA GLY A 77 5.64 -5.40 -8.61
C GLY A 77 4.34 -5.89 -9.26
N VAL A 78 3.90 -5.22 -10.33
CA VAL A 78 2.73 -5.66 -11.12
C VAL A 78 2.96 -7.03 -11.73
N GLN A 79 4.12 -7.28 -12.34
CA GLN A 79 4.44 -8.57 -12.94
C GLN A 79 4.51 -9.69 -11.91
N THR A 80 5.14 -9.43 -10.76
CA THR A 80 5.22 -10.38 -9.63
C THR A 80 3.83 -10.82 -9.19
N VAL A 81 2.93 -9.87 -8.93
CA VAL A 81 1.58 -10.19 -8.46
C VAL A 81 0.75 -10.86 -9.55
N ALA A 82 0.74 -10.33 -10.78
CA ALA A 82 -0.07 -10.87 -11.86
C ALA A 82 0.36 -12.29 -12.27
N TYR A 83 1.65 -12.62 -12.13
CA TYR A 83 2.14 -13.98 -12.38
C TYR A 83 1.70 -14.96 -11.28
N ALA A 84 1.76 -14.55 -10.01
CA ALA A 84 1.42 -15.41 -8.89
C ALA A 84 -0.10 -15.59 -8.71
N PHE A 85 -0.87 -14.54 -8.96
CA PHE A 85 -2.32 -14.47 -8.71
C PHE A 85 -3.05 -13.83 -9.90
N PRO A 86 -3.25 -14.58 -11.00
CA PRO A 86 -3.73 -14.04 -12.28
C PRO A 86 -5.16 -13.52 -12.25
N THR A 87 -5.96 -13.88 -11.24
CA THR A 87 -7.35 -13.40 -11.12
C THR A 87 -7.50 -12.18 -10.19
N VAL A 88 -6.44 -11.83 -9.45
CA VAL A 88 -6.40 -10.61 -8.63
C VAL A 88 -6.38 -9.38 -9.53
N LYS A 89 -7.23 -8.41 -9.21
CA LYS A 89 -7.27 -7.12 -9.93
C LYS A 89 -6.30 -6.14 -9.29
N ILE A 90 -5.51 -5.46 -10.10
CA ILE A 90 -4.65 -4.36 -9.64
C ILE A 90 -5.21 -3.06 -10.20
N VAL A 91 -5.56 -2.14 -9.31
CA VAL A 91 -6.02 -0.79 -9.64
C VAL A 91 -5.00 0.18 -9.08
N THR A 92 -4.40 0.98 -9.95
CA THR A 92 -3.39 1.95 -9.55
C THR A 92 -3.49 3.26 -10.31
N THR A 93 -2.94 4.34 -9.73
CA THR A 93 -2.95 5.66 -10.37
C THR A 93 -1.75 5.87 -11.28
N ALA A 94 -0.60 5.28 -10.96
CA ALA A 94 0.63 5.41 -11.72
C ALA A 94 1.47 4.12 -11.68
N CYS A 95 2.24 3.88 -12.74
CA CYS A 95 3.16 2.76 -12.84
C CYS A 95 4.52 3.26 -13.33
N ASP A 96 5.52 3.13 -12.47
CA ASP A 96 6.90 3.53 -12.76
C ASP A 96 7.76 2.30 -13.09
N THR A 97 8.85 2.52 -13.83
CA THR A 97 9.58 1.43 -14.48
C THR A 97 10.79 0.92 -13.71
N GLN A 98 11.35 1.73 -12.82
CA GLN A 98 12.62 1.44 -12.16
C GLN A 98 12.43 1.28 -10.65
N LEU A 99 13.22 0.39 -10.07
CA LEU A 99 13.48 0.31 -8.65
C LEU A 99 14.94 0.66 -8.43
N ASP A 100 15.21 1.54 -7.47
CA ASP A 100 16.57 1.80 -7.03
C ASP A 100 17.11 0.58 -6.27
N GLN A 101 18.29 0.10 -6.65
CA GLN A 101 18.85 -1.15 -6.13
C GLN A 101 19.34 -1.02 -4.68
N ASN A 102 19.67 0.18 -4.22
CA ASN A 102 20.23 0.41 -2.89
C ASN A 102 19.11 0.60 -1.86
N THR A 103 18.06 1.31 -2.24
CA THR A 103 16.95 1.70 -1.36
C THR A 103 15.71 0.83 -1.53
N GLY A 104 15.56 0.15 -2.67
CA GLY A 104 14.33 -0.59 -3.01
C GLY A 104 13.15 0.32 -3.39
N PHE A 105 13.34 1.63 -3.47
CA PHE A 105 12.28 2.56 -3.82
C PHE A 105 11.98 2.58 -5.31
N ILE A 106 10.73 2.83 -5.64
CA ILE A 106 10.29 3.09 -7.01
C ILE A 106 10.91 4.41 -7.48
N CYS A 107 11.36 4.48 -8.74
CA CYS A 107 11.95 5.68 -9.35
C CYS A 107 11.23 6.05 -10.66
N PRO A 108 10.88 7.34 -10.87
CA PRO A 108 11.13 8.51 -10.03
C PRO A 108 10.40 8.53 -8.67
N GLY A 109 9.28 7.83 -8.53
CA GLY A 109 8.78 7.45 -7.21
C GLY A 109 8.11 8.51 -6.36
N LEU A 110 7.86 8.12 -5.09
CA LEU A 110 7.32 8.98 -4.03
C LEU A 110 8.18 8.97 -2.76
N GLY A 111 9.34 8.31 -2.76
CA GLY A 111 10.12 8.03 -1.54
C GLY A 111 9.35 7.15 -0.56
N ASN A 112 9.64 7.26 0.74
CA ASN A 112 8.88 6.56 1.77
C ASN A 112 7.50 7.23 1.97
N PHE A 113 6.44 6.61 1.45
CA PHE A 113 5.09 7.16 1.58
C PHE A 113 4.64 7.27 3.04
N GLY A 114 4.96 6.27 3.87
CA GLY A 114 4.56 6.24 5.28
C GLY A 114 5.13 7.43 6.03
N ASP A 115 6.43 7.67 5.89
CA ASP A 115 7.09 8.78 6.56
C ASP A 115 6.54 10.14 6.15
N ARG A 116 6.29 10.32 4.85
CA ARG A 116 5.70 11.56 4.31
C ARG A 116 4.25 11.76 4.72
N TYR A 117 3.47 10.68 4.79
CA TYR A 117 2.04 10.74 5.12
C TYR A 117 1.80 11.00 6.61
N PHE A 118 2.58 10.34 7.48
CA PHE A 118 2.47 10.49 8.94
C PHE A 118 3.35 11.60 9.49
N GLY A 119 4.26 12.17 8.69
CA GLY A 119 5.22 13.19 9.12
C GLY A 119 6.32 12.62 10.01
N THR A 120 6.72 11.37 9.79
CA THR A 120 7.82 10.69 10.50
C THR A 120 9.14 10.72 9.74
N ASP A 121 9.20 11.44 8.62
CA ASP A 121 10.46 11.78 7.95
C ASP A 121 11.40 12.38 9.02
N LEU A 122 12.57 11.76 9.23
CA LEU A 122 13.56 12.27 10.17
C LEU A 122 14.12 13.59 9.63
N ILE A 123 13.51 14.70 10.01
CA ILE A 123 14.09 16.03 9.87
C ILE A 123 15.31 16.08 10.82
N GLY A 124 16.50 15.62 10.40
CA GLY A 124 17.70 15.79 11.24
C GLY A 124 18.96 14.93 11.04
N TYR A 125 19.11 14.11 10.00
CA TYR A 125 20.43 13.50 9.67
C TYR A 125 20.81 13.74 8.22
N THR A 126 20.94 15.02 7.85
CA THR A 126 21.77 15.42 6.71
C THR A 126 23.21 15.57 7.23
N SER A 127 24.01 14.52 7.13
CA SER A 127 25.44 14.71 6.91
C SER A 127 25.58 15.18 5.46
N ASP A 128 25.41 16.48 5.27
CA ASP A 128 26.17 17.26 4.29
C ASP A 128 25.72 18.73 4.43
N THR A 129 26.70 19.54 4.80
CA THR A 129 26.69 20.99 4.76
C THR A 129 26.43 21.50 3.34
N ASP A 130 25.76 22.64 3.27
CA ASP A 130 25.64 23.55 2.11
C ASP A 130 24.62 23.14 1.03
N ASP A 131 23.35 23.56 1.19
CA ASP A 131 22.91 24.83 0.57
C ASP A 131 21.39 25.11 0.69
N ILE A 132 21.12 26.25 1.33
CA ILE A 132 20.05 27.23 1.06
C ILE A 132 18.60 26.84 1.44
N ILE A 133 18.28 27.28 2.66
CA ILE A 133 16.97 27.81 3.06
C ILE A 133 16.42 28.70 1.94
N THR A 134 15.34 28.26 1.28
CA THR A 134 14.35 29.19 0.72
C THR A 134 13.00 28.88 1.34
N THR A 135 12.70 29.64 2.39
CA THR A 135 11.37 29.87 2.90
C THR A 135 10.43 30.25 1.76
N ILE A 136 9.37 29.48 1.52
CA ILE A 136 8.16 29.97 0.86
C ILE A 136 7.01 29.84 1.85
N HIS A 137 6.66 30.98 2.45
CA HIS A 137 5.34 31.20 3.04
C HIS A 137 4.28 31.06 1.94
N GLY A 138 3.32 30.16 2.13
CA GLY A 138 2.18 30.02 1.25
C GLY A 138 0.98 29.47 2.02
N ASN A 139 0.20 30.37 2.61
CA ASN A 139 -1.15 30.07 3.06
C ASN A 139 -1.95 29.41 1.93
N ASN A 140 -2.54 28.25 2.17
CA ASN A 140 -3.79 27.85 1.52
C ASN A 140 -4.57 26.90 2.43
N SER A 141 -5.63 27.45 3.00
CA SER A 141 -6.70 26.74 3.68
C SER A 141 -7.36 25.76 2.72
N PHE A 142 -7.22 24.46 2.97
CA PHE A 142 -8.00 23.43 2.29
C PHE A 142 -9.24 23.11 3.13
N GLN A 143 -10.43 23.39 2.59
CA GLN A 143 -11.69 22.87 3.13
C GLN A 143 -11.93 21.44 2.62
N PRO A 144 -12.43 20.51 3.46
CA PRO A 144 -12.81 19.18 3.02
C PRO A 144 -14.16 19.20 2.27
N CYS A 145 -14.22 18.55 1.11
CA CYS A 145 -15.47 18.34 0.37
C CYS A 145 -16.26 17.14 0.94
N THR A 146 -17.58 17.31 1.07
CA THR A 146 -18.54 16.33 1.58
C THR A 146 -18.89 15.23 0.57
N PRO A 147 -19.36 14.05 1.01
CA PRO A 147 -19.60 12.90 0.14
C PRO A 147 -21.04 12.87 -0.40
N ASP A 148 -21.25 12.46 -1.66
CA ASP A 148 -22.54 11.90 -2.07
C ASP A 148 -22.51 10.96 -3.30
N SER A 149 -23.36 9.92 -3.17
CA SER A 149 -23.88 8.93 -4.14
C SER A 149 -23.18 7.54 -4.28
N PRO A 150 -23.95 6.46 -4.53
CA PRO A 150 -23.87 5.22 -3.73
C PRO A 150 -23.20 4.04 -4.44
N LEU A 151 -22.37 3.28 -3.70
CA LEU A 151 -22.03 1.90 -4.03
C LEU A 151 -22.46 0.99 -2.88
N SER A 152 -23.53 0.24 -3.12
CA SER A 152 -23.94 -0.88 -2.27
C SER A 152 -22.95 -2.03 -2.47
N GLY A 153 -21.85 -2.02 -1.74
CA GLY A 153 -20.85 -3.08 -1.76
C GLY A 153 -20.42 -3.45 -0.35
N ARG A 154 -20.54 -4.73 0.02
CA ARG A 154 -19.87 -5.29 1.20
C ARG A 154 -18.37 -5.39 0.88
N GLY A 155 -17.65 -4.28 0.99
CA GLY A 155 -16.20 -4.23 0.83
C GLY A 155 -15.49 -4.38 2.17
N ILE A 156 -14.39 -5.13 2.19
CA ILE A 156 -13.45 -5.15 3.33
C ILE A 156 -12.17 -4.43 2.93
N LEU A 157 -11.77 -3.44 3.72
CA LEU A 157 -10.53 -2.69 3.53
C LEU A 157 -9.40 -3.31 4.36
N LEU A 158 -8.25 -3.55 3.75
CA LEU A 158 -7.02 -3.90 4.46
C LEU A 158 -5.97 -2.84 4.21
N ASN A 159 -5.30 -2.36 5.25
CA ASN A 159 -4.10 -1.56 5.09
C ASN A 159 -2.89 -2.48 5.19
N ASN A 160 -2.03 -2.46 4.18
CA ASN A 160 -0.68 -3.03 4.23
C ASN A 160 0.36 -1.92 4.41
N TYR A 161 1.49 -2.32 4.96
CA TYR A 161 2.72 -1.53 5.02
C TYR A 161 3.79 -2.42 4.37
N ASP A 162 4.47 -1.92 3.34
CA ASP A 162 5.68 -2.52 2.75
C ASP A 162 6.90 -1.88 3.42
#